data_AF-A0A2N0QSL1-F1
#
_entry.id   AF-A0A2N0QSL1-F1
#
_cell.length_a   1.000
_cell.length_b   1.000
_cell.length_c   1.000
_cell.angle_alpha   90.00
_cell.angle_beta   90.00
_cell.angle_gamma   90.00
#
_symmetry.space_group_name_H-M   'P 1'
#
loop_
_entity.id
_entity.type
_entity.pdbx_description
1 polymer ?
#
loop_
_entity_poly.entity_id
_entity_poly.type
_entity_poly.pdbx_seq_one_letter_code
_entity_poly.pdbx_strand_id
1 'polypeptide(L)'
;MGMNDENDNIGDNLLDILTNFSPKSLTKIVIGAGWKYSVDAFERFFESCRERKLYFFGITHNGDNFENITYKHLNIIRKYMDEKENLDTDR
;
A
#
# COMPACT_ATOMS: atom_id res chain seq x y z
N MET A 1 -30.52 -14.53 -10.68
CA MET A 1 -29.56 -13.57 -11.24
C MET A 1 -28.74 -13.07 -10.06
N GLY A 2 -27.64 -13.76 -9.75
CA GLY A 2 -26.79 -13.42 -8.61
C GLY A 2 -25.89 -12.24 -9.01
N MET A 3 -25.88 -11.19 -8.20
CA MET A 3 -24.89 -10.13 -8.37
C MET A 3 -23.51 -10.73 -8.08
N ASN A 4 -22.60 -10.65 -9.04
CA ASN A 4 -21.22 -11.06 -8.87
C ASN A 4 -20.56 -10.16 -7.80
N ASP A 5 -20.14 -10.74 -6.68
CA ASP A 5 -19.22 -10.17 -5.68
C ASP A 5 -17.78 -10.00 -6.25
N GLU A 6 -17.65 -9.58 -7.50
CA GLU A 6 -16.36 -9.43 -8.20
C GLU A 6 -15.63 -8.12 -7.83
N ASN A 7 -16.15 -7.35 -6.86
CA ASN A 7 -15.64 -6.02 -6.51
C ASN A 7 -14.88 -5.97 -5.17
N ASP A 8 -14.48 -7.11 -4.64
CA ASP A 8 -14.15 -7.20 -3.23
C ASP A 8 -12.77 -6.67 -2.83
N ASN A 9 -11.82 -6.49 -3.77
CA ASN A 9 -10.47 -6.01 -3.46
C ASN A 9 -9.95 -4.99 -4.51
N ILE A 10 -10.73 -3.96 -4.85
CA ILE A 10 -10.29 -2.91 -5.80
C ILE A 10 -8.93 -2.30 -5.40
N GLY A 11 -8.66 -2.23 -4.09
CA GLY A 11 -7.37 -1.75 -3.58
C GLY A 11 -6.18 -2.60 -4.02
N ASP A 12 -6.36 -3.92 -4.16
CA ASP A 12 -5.29 -4.82 -4.61
C ASP A 12 -4.91 -4.52 -6.06
N ASN A 13 -5.92 -4.33 -6.92
CA ASN A 13 -5.69 -3.95 -8.32
C ASN A 13 -4.93 -2.62 -8.43
N LEU A 14 -5.26 -1.64 -7.58
CA LEU A 14 -4.52 -0.37 -7.52
C LEU A 14 -3.05 -0.60 -7.13
N LEU A 15 -2.79 -1.40 -6.10
CA LEU A 15 -1.42 -1.72 -5.66
C LEU A 15 -0.64 -2.51 -6.72
N ASP A 16 -1.29 -3.43 -7.43
CA ASP A 16 -0.67 -4.18 -8.52
C ASP A 16 -0.34 -3.27 -9.72
N ILE A 17 -1.20 -2.31 -10.06
CA ILE A 17 -0.90 -1.28 -11.08
C ILE A 17 0.30 -0.43 -10.64
N LEU A 18 0.32 0.03 -9.40
CA LEU A 18 1.44 0.80 -8.86
C LEU A 18 2.72 -0.03 -8.82
N THR A 19 2.64 -1.33 -8.60
CA THR A 19 3.79 -2.24 -8.62
C THR A 19 4.36 -2.36 -10.03
N ASN A 20 3.50 -2.60 -11.02
CA ASN A 20 3.91 -2.92 -12.39
C ASN A 20 4.27 -1.70 -13.24
N PHE A 21 3.64 -0.55 -13.01
CA PHE A 21 3.70 0.58 -13.94
C PHE A 21 4.22 1.89 -13.35
N SER A 22 4.43 1.97 -12.04
CA SER A 22 4.84 3.23 -11.41
C SER A 22 6.28 3.61 -11.77
N PRO A 23 6.52 4.88 -12.15
CA PRO A 23 7.85 5.35 -12.48
C PRO A 23 8.75 5.42 -11.23
N LYS A 24 10.07 5.27 -11.42
CA LYS A 24 11.06 5.38 -10.32
C LYS A 24 11.01 6.73 -9.58
N SER A 25 10.48 7.77 -10.22
CA SER A 25 10.29 9.11 -9.65
C SER A 25 9.05 9.23 -8.75
N LEU A 26 8.12 8.28 -8.78
CA LEU A 26 6.96 8.28 -7.87
C LEU A 26 7.41 7.78 -6.50
N THR A 27 7.89 8.73 -5.71
CA THR A 27 8.51 8.47 -4.40
C THR A 27 7.58 8.76 -3.23
N LYS A 28 6.43 9.39 -3.48
CA LYS A 28 5.44 9.73 -2.43
C LYS A 28 4.08 9.25 -2.87
N ILE A 29 3.44 8.40 -2.07
CA ILE A 29 2.14 7.80 -2.38
C ILE A 29 1.21 7.98 -1.19
N VAL A 30 -0.03 8.35 -1.47
CA VAL A 30 -1.12 8.35 -0.48
C VAL A 30 -2.30 7.61 -1.10
N ILE A 31 -2.80 6.59 -0.41
CA ILE A 31 -3.97 5.81 -0.85
C ILE A 31 -5.16 6.00 0.10
N GLY A 32 -6.38 5.80 -0.40
CA GLY A 32 -7.59 5.96 0.41
C GLY A 32 -7.90 4.72 1.26
N ALA A 33 -8.22 4.92 2.53
CA ALA A 33 -8.66 3.86 3.46
C ALA A 33 -10.02 3.26 3.10
N GLY A 34 -10.83 3.94 2.28
CA GLY A 34 -12.15 3.46 1.88
C GLY A 34 -12.14 2.27 0.92
N TRP A 35 -10.98 1.88 0.40
CA TRP A 35 -10.82 0.77 -0.53
C TRP A 35 -10.40 -0.48 0.25
N LYS A 36 -10.87 -1.65 -0.17
CA LYS A 36 -10.48 -2.92 0.44
C LYS A 36 -9.18 -3.41 -0.18
N TYR A 37 -8.23 -3.73 0.69
CA TYR A 37 -6.89 -4.23 0.36
C TYR A 37 -6.65 -5.51 1.13
N SER A 38 -5.91 -6.44 0.53
CA SER A 38 -5.32 -7.57 1.21
C SER A 38 -3.94 -7.22 1.76
N VAL A 39 -3.56 -7.93 2.83
CA VAL A 39 -2.22 -7.84 3.41
C VAL A 39 -1.17 -8.25 2.37
N ASP A 40 -1.44 -9.30 1.61
CA ASP A 40 -0.54 -9.83 0.59
C ASP A 40 -0.27 -8.80 -0.53
N ALA A 41 -1.27 -8.01 -0.93
CA ALA A 41 -1.08 -6.96 -1.92
C ALA A 41 -0.15 -5.85 -1.40
N PHE A 42 -0.25 -5.48 -0.12
CA PHE A 42 0.69 -4.57 0.52
C PHE A 42 2.12 -5.13 0.54
N GLU A 43 2.30 -6.41 0.90
CA GLU A 43 3.62 -7.06 0.89
C GLU A 43 4.24 -7.02 -0.51
N ARG A 44 3.50 -7.46 -1.54
CA ARG A 44 3.98 -7.44 -2.93
C ARG A 44 4.38 -6.03 -3.36
N PHE A 45 3.54 -5.03 -3.06
CA PHE A 45 3.82 -3.65 -3.40
C PHE A 45 5.09 -3.12 -2.71
N PHE A 46 5.25 -3.36 -1.41
CA PHE A 46 6.42 -2.87 -0.68
C PHE A 46 7.71 -3.62 -1.00
N GLU A 47 7.66 -4.92 -1.30
CA GLU A 47 8.81 -5.65 -1.83
C GLU A 47 9.26 -5.08 -3.17
N SER A 48 8.32 -4.76 -4.06
CA SER A 48 8.60 -4.01 -5.31
C SER A 48 9.24 -2.65 -5.03
N CYS A 49 8.91 -2.03 -3.89
CA CYS A 49 9.51 -0.77 -3.45
C CYS A 49 10.92 -0.91 -2.90
N ARG A 50 11.50 -2.10 -2.70
CA ARG A 50 12.91 -2.20 -2.32
C ARG A 50 13.86 -1.77 -3.44
N GLU A 51 13.45 -1.98 -4.70
CA GLU A 51 14.23 -1.61 -5.89
C GLU A 51 14.03 -0.14 -6.31
N ARG A 52 13.06 0.57 -5.74
CA ARG A 52 12.72 1.97 -6.06
C ARG A 52 12.62 2.83 -4.80
N LYS A 53 13.01 4.12 -4.86
CA LYS A 53 13.06 4.94 -3.64
C LYS A 53 11.69 5.46 -3.20
N LEU A 54 10.85 4.64 -2.56
CA LEU A 54 9.56 5.09 -1.97
C LEU A 54 9.78 5.90 -0.68
N TYR A 55 9.92 7.21 -0.78
CA TYR A 55 10.20 8.13 0.33
C TYR A 55 9.06 8.27 1.34
N PHE A 56 7.82 8.25 0.87
CA PHE A 56 6.65 8.43 1.74
C PHE A 56 5.51 7.54 1.29
N PHE A 57 4.87 6.89 2.26
CA PHE A 57 3.63 6.16 2.06
C PHE A 57 2.63 6.56 3.15
N GLY A 58 1.45 6.99 2.73
CA GLY A 58 0.37 7.40 3.63
C GLY A 58 -0.94 6.72 3.27
N ILE A 59 -1.82 6.64 4.27
CA ILE A 59 -3.22 6.30 4.08
C ILE A 59 -4.04 7.53 4.46
N THR A 60 -4.92 7.97 3.55
CA THR A 60 -5.86 9.06 3.82
C THR A 60 -7.24 8.51 4.17
N HIS A 61 -7.91 9.19 5.08
CA HIS A 61 -9.25 8.85 5.55
C HIS A 61 -10.25 9.81 4.92
N ASN A 62 -11.22 9.26 4.19
CA ASN A 62 -12.37 10.02 3.72
C ASN A 62 -13.56 9.67 4.64
N GLY A 63 -13.74 10.40 5.73
CA GLY A 63 -14.84 10.19 6.69
C GLY A 63 -14.66 8.96 7.60
N ASP A 64 -15.78 8.33 7.99
CA ASP A 64 -15.84 7.26 9.02
C ASP A 64 -15.44 5.86 8.52
N ASN A 65 -15.06 5.71 7.25
CA ASN A 65 -14.76 4.40 6.66
C ASN A 65 -13.31 3.96 6.93
N PHE A 66 -13.09 3.44 8.15
CA PHE A 66 -11.82 2.81 8.57
C PHE A 66 -11.82 1.29 8.43
N GLU A 67 -12.95 0.66 8.09
CA GLU A 67 -13.16 -0.78 8.24
C GLU A 67 -12.20 -1.65 7.39
N ASN A 68 -11.66 -1.09 6.30
CA ASN A 68 -10.80 -1.83 5.39
C ASN A 68 -9.31 -1.82 5.77
N ILE A 69 -8.89 -0.93 6.68
CA ILE A 69 -7.48 -0.84 7.13
C ILE A 69 -7.35 -1.45 8.52
N THR A 70 -6.89 -2.69 8.56
CA THR A 70 -6.65 -3.43 9.80
C THR A 70 -5.28 -3.12 10.40
N TYR A 71 -5.07 -3.49 11.67
CA TYR A 71 -3.75 -3.48 12.30
C TYR A 71 -2.70 -4.29 11.54
N LYS A 72 -3.09 -5.34 10.80
CA LYS A 72 -2.14 -6.10 9.97
C LYS A 72 -1.59 -5.23 8.84
N HIS A 73 -2.45 -4.47 8.16
CA HIS A 73 -2.03 -3.52 7.13
C HIS A 73 -1.05 -2.49 7.72
N LEU A 74 -1.35 -1.94 8.89
CA LEU A 74 -0.49 -0.96 9.57
C LEU A 74 0.87 -1.55 9.97
N ASN A 75 0.91 -2.79 10.45
CA ASN A 75 2.16 -3.46 10.82
C ASN A 75 3.09 -3.66 9.63
N ILE A 76 2.52 -3.99 8.46
CA ILE A 76 3.30 -4.11 7.23
C ILE A 76 3.89 -2.76 6.84
N ILE A 77 3.07 -1.71 6.80
CA ILE A 77 3.53 -0.36 6.46
C ILE A 77 4.67 0.05 7.40
N ARG A 78 4.52 -0.12 8.71
CA ARG A 78 5.55 0.19 9.70
C ARG A 78 6.84 -0.59 9.45
N LYS A 79 6.76 -1.90 9.27
CA LYS A 79 7.91 -2.76 8.98
C LYS A 79 8.76 -2.20 7.83
N TYR A 80 8.14 -1.84 6.71
CA TYR A 80 8.87 -1.35 5.54
C TYR A 80 9.39 0.09 5.70
N MET A 81 8.68 0.94 6.42
CA MET A 81 9.15 2.32 6.69
C MET A 81 10.31 2.32 7.68
N ASP A 82 10.25 1.52 8.74
CA ASP A 82 11.32 1.39 9.75
C ASP A 82 12.58 0.75 9.15
N GLU A 83 12.43 -0.30 8.33
CA GLU A 83 13.55 -0.91 7.58
C GLU A 83 14.26 0.12 6.69
N LYS A 84 13.50 1.08 6.15
CA LYS A 84 14.05 2.13 5.29
C LYS A 84 14.79 3.20 6.07
N GLU A 85 14.28 3.66 7.20
CA GLU A 85 14.98 4.68 8.02
C GLU A 85 16.36 4.17 8.46
N ASN A 86 16.48 2.88 8.78
CA ASN A 86 17.76 2.25 9.14
C ASN A 86 18.76 2.17 7.97
N LEU A 87 18.30 2.17 6.71
CA LEU A 87 19.19 2.16 5.52
C LEU A 87 19.67 3.56 5.12
N ASP A 88 18.91 4.61 5.48
CA ASP A 88 19.27 6.00 5.18
C ASP A 88 20.17 6.62 6.26
N THR A 89 20.24 6.06 7.48
CA THR A 89 21.13 6.50 8.57
C THR A 89 22.55 5.92 8.51
N ASP A 90 22.78 4.87 7.73
CA ASP A 90 24.07 4.17 7.57
C ASP A 90 24.88 4.68 6.34
N ARG A 91 24.59 5.91 5.85
CA ARG A 91 25.22 6.53 4.68
C ARG A 91 25.91 7.86 4.98
#